data_AF-A0A9E0MZX6-F1
#
_entry.id   AF-A0A9E0MZX6-F1
#
_cell.length_a   1.000
_cell.length_b   1.000
_cell.length_c   1.000
_cell.angle_alpha   90.00
_cell.angle_beta   90.00
_cell.angle_gamma   90.00
#
_symmetry.space_group_name_H-M   'P 1'
#
loop_
_entity.id
_entity.type
_entity.pdbx_description
1 polymer ?
#
loop_
_entity_poly.entity_id
_entity_poly.type
_entity_poly.pdbx_seq_one_letter_code
_entity_poly.pdbx_strand_id
1 'polypeptide(L)'
;MKALHIHVGERARRHIEASGLQPQDIRLVPAAAGGPKGLILNHLDRHVFGQWLPQGQHTVHVVGASIGAWRMACAAMADPVRSFTDLAHGYIAQHIEPEAGRKMPSPRRVTQGFTDTLQGFFGDEIEGILSHPRYRLHVLTSRGRQVLRHATPSRTMLGFTGLALGNAVSRRAVGLFLERTVFSTPGEALPVPLHDLPTGRVELNRGNFIPAMLASCAIPFMLDAVRDIPGAVTGSHWDGGLVDYHFHWHYAAMQPGLVLYPHFQKQVVPGWLDKAWKWRHGATPWLDNMVLLAPNPAWVATLPGGKLPDRKDFTGMGLEGRVR
;
A
#
# COMPACT_ATOMS: atom_id res chain seq x y z
N MET A 1 4.29 11.48 27.40
CA MET A 1 3.19 11.41 26.41
C MET A 1 3.26 10.08 25.66
N LYS A 2 2.12 9.44 25.31
CA LYS A 2 2.12 8.22 24.48
C LYS A 2 2.16 8.59 22.99
N ALA A 3 2.99 7.90 22.21
CA ALA A 3 3.21 8.20 20.78
C ALA A 3 2.12 7.63 19.85
N LEU A 4 1.31 6.68 20.33
CA LEU A 4 0.33 5.94 19.53
C LEU A 4 -1.09 6.14 20.06
N HIS A 5 -2.02 6.38 19.15
CA HIS A 5 -3.46 6.26 19.35
C HIS A 5 -3.96 4.97 18.73
N ILE A 6 -4.88 4.31 19.44
CA ILE A 6 -5.59 3.12 18.97
C ILE A 6 -7.04 3.52 18.71
N HIS A 7 -7.52 3.29 17.51
CA HIS A 7 -8.89 3.52 17.10
C HIS A 7 -9.52 2.19 16.72
N VAL A 8 -10.68 1.88 17.30
CA VAL A 8 -11.34 0.59 17.08
C VAL A 8 -12.73 0.79 16.49
N GLY A 9 -13.08 -0.05 15.52
CA GLY A 9 -14.47 -0.19 15.07
C GLY A 9 -15.35 -0.84 16.14
N GLU A 10 -16.66 -0.76 16.01
CA GLU A 10 -17.58 -1.16 17.08
C GLU A 10 -17.51 -2.66 17.41
N ARG A 11 -17.35 -3.53 16.41
CA ARG A 11 -17.20 -4.97 16.63
C ARG A 11 -15.84 -5.30 17.25
N ALA A 12 -14.77 -4.66 16.78
CA ALA A 12 -13.43 -4.79 17.35
C ALA A 12 -13.40 -4.33 18.82
N ARG A 13 -14.08 -3.20 19.14
CA ARG A 13 -14.21 -2.70 20.50
C ARG A 13 -14.83 -3.74 21.44
N ARG A 14 -15.99 -4.29 21.05
CA ARG A 14 -16.69 -5.33 21.85
C ARG A 14 -15.83 -6.57 22.07
N HIS A 15 -15.14 -7.04 21.03
CA HIS A 15 -14.21 -8.17 21.14
C HIS A 15 -13.09 -7.88 22.14
N ILE A 16 -12.44 -6.72 22.00
CA ILE A 16 -11.30 -6.34 22.84
C ILE A 16 -11.71 -6.13 24.30
N GLU A 17 -12.88 -5.54 24.55
CA GLU A 17 -13.43 -5.39 25.90
C GLU A 17 -13.73 -6.74 26.56
N ALA A 18 -14.16 -7.73 25.79
CA ALA A 18 -14.50 -9.05 26.30
C ALA A 18 -13.28 -9.98 26.47
N SER A 19 -12.27 -9.88 25.59
CA SER A 19 -11.22 -10.91 25.47
C SER A 19 -9.79 -10.37 25.35
N GLY A 20 -9.63 -9.04 25.41
CA GLY A 20 -8.36 -8.38 25.07
C GLY A 20 -8.07 -8.41 23.57
N LEU A 21 -6.92 -7.86 23.19
CA LEU A 21 -6.40 -7.94 21.82
C LEU A 21 -5.23 -8.91 21.78
N GLN A 22 -5.39 -10.04 21.08
CA GLN A 22 -4.38 -11.08 21.00
C GLN A 22 -3.93 -11.31 19.54
N PRO A 23 -2.70 -11.77 19.29
CA PRO A 23 -2.19 -12.04 17.94
C PRO A 23 -3.11 -12.95 17.12
N GLN A 24 -3.71 -13.98 17.72
CA GLN A 24 -4.62 -14.91 17.06
C GLN A 24 -5.90 -14.27 16.53
N ASP A 25 -6.27 -13.08 17.03
CA ASP A 25 -7.46 -12.38 16.59
C ASP A 25 -7.26 -11.76 15.20
N ILE A 26 -6.01 -11.50 14.79
CA ILE A 26 -5.71 -10.73 13.58
C ILE A 26 -5.76 -11.61 12.34
N ARG A 27 -6.69 -11.34 11.43
CA ARG A 27 -6.80 -12.07 10.17
C ARG A 27 -6.19 -11.34 8.97
N LEU A 28 -6.15 -10.01 9.02
CA LEU A 28 -5.70 -9.17 7.92
C LEU A 28 -4.91 -7.96 8.43
N VAL A 29 -3.80 -7.65 7.78
CA VAL A 29 -3.02 -6.43 7.99
C VAL A 29 -2.91 -5.65 6.67
N PRO A 30 -3.72 -4.59 6.48
CA PRO A 30 -3.56 -3.69 5.35
C PRO A 30 -2.46 -2.66 5.60
N ALA A 31 -1.81 -2.23 4.53
CA ALA A 31 -0.81 -1.17 4.54
C ALA A 31 -1.12 -0.13 3.45
N ALA A 32 -1.53 1.06 3.89
CA ALA A 32 -1.94 2.16 3.04
C ALA A 32 -0.85 2.62 2.05
N ALA A 33 -1.27 3.10 0.89
CA ALA A 33 -0.43 3.97 0.08
C ALA A 33 -0.17 5.29 0.83
N GLY A 34 0.99 5.90 0.64
CA GLY A 34 1.34 7.11 1.41
C GLY A 34 2.72 7.69 1.16
N GLY A 35 3.58 6.99 0.41
CA GLY A 35 4.95 7.42 0.16
C GLY A 35 5.73 7.57 1.47
N PRO A 36 6.45 8.69 1.69
CA PRO A 36 7.32 8.85 2.85
C PRO A 36 6.62 8.72 4.21
N LYS A 37 5.31 9.01 4.28
CA LYS A 37 4.52 8.87 5.50
C LYS A 37 4.59 7.47 6.12
N GLY A 38 4.83 6.44 5.31
CA GLY A 38 4.99 5.07 5.80
C GLY A 38 6.24 4.87 6.67
N LEU A 39 7.27 5.71 6.53
CA LEU A 39 8.51 5.61 7.31
C LEU A 39 8.28 5.69 8.82
N ILE A 40 7.28 6.48 9.26
CA ILE A 40 6.95 6.61 10.69
C ILE A 40 6.48 5.29 11.31
N LEU A 41 6.02 4.34 10.49
CA LEU A 41 5.50 3.05 10.92
C LEU A 41 6.60 1.99 11.03
N ASN A 42 7.85 2.29 10.66
CA ASN A 42 8.92 1.29 10.59
C ASN A 42 9.13 0.52 11.91
N HIS A 43 9.28 1.24 13.02
CA HIS A 43 9.44 0.61 14.33
C HIS A 43 8.20 -0.16 14.76
N LEU A 44 7.00 0.32 14.40
CA LEU A 44 5.75 -0.37 14.69
C LEU A 44 5.66 -1.68 13.88
N ASP A 45 6.03 -1.65 12.60
CA ASP A 45 6.06 -2.84 11.74
C ASP A 45 7.06 -3.89 12.25
N ARG A 46 8.26 -3.45 12.65
CA ARG A 46 9.27 -4.32 13.27
C ARG A 46 8.76 -5.00 14.53
N HIS A 47 8.04 -4.26 15.38
CA HIS A 47 7.44 -4.84 16.58
C HIS A 47 6.27 -5.79 16.25
N VAL A 48 5.35 -5.37 15.38
CA VAL A 48 4.17 -6.16 15.00
C VAL A 48 4.60 -7.46 14.34
N PHE A 49 5.44 -7.42 13.31
CA PHE A 49 5.80 -8.61 12.54
C PHE A 49 7.00 -9.39 13.09
N GLY A 50 7.86 -8.75 13.88
CA GLY A 50 9.03 -9.40 14.47
C GLY A 50 8.83 -9.95 15.88
N GLN A 51 7.85 -9.45 16.64
CA GLN A 51 7.68 -9.80 18.05
C GLN A 51 6.26 -10.20 18.42
N TRP A 52 5.25 -9.42 18.03
CA TRP A 52 3.88 -9.61 18.53
C TRP A 52 3.07 -10.62 17.72
N LEU A 53 2.90 -10.40 16.42
CA LEU A 53 2.12 -11.26 15.52
C LEU A 53 2.70 -12.69 15.36
N PRO A 54 4.03 -12.90 15.41
CA PRO A 54 4.61 -14.25 15.40
C PRO A 54 4.15 -15.15 16.55
N GLN A 55 3.63 -14.60 17.66
CA GLN A 55 3.11 -15.39 18.78
C GLN A 55 1.80 -16.12 18.44
N GLY A 56 1.06 -15.69 17.42
CA GLY A 56 -0.01 -16.50 16.82
C GLY A 56 0.56 -17.69 16.02
N GLN A 57 -0.26 -18.65 15.61
CA GLN A 57 0.16 -19.78 14.76
C GLN A 57 -0.69 -19.96 13.49
N HIS A 58 -1.59 -19.02 13.23
CA HIS A 58 -2.55 -19.05 12.12
C HIS A 58 -2.06 -18.27 10.89
N THR A 59 -2.77 -18.46 9.78
CA THR A 59 -2.61 -17.65 8.57
C THR A 59 -3.10 -16.22 8.79
N VAL A 60 -2.26 -15.24 8.42
CA VAL A 60 -2.60 -13.81 8.35
C VAL A 60 -2.41 -13.31 6.93
N HIS A 61 -3.40 -12.58 6.43
CA HIS A 61 -3.30 -11.93 5.13
C HIS A 61 -2.62 -10.57 5.30
N VAL A 62 -1.66 -10.24 4.44
CA VAL A 62 -0.98 -8.95 4.44
C VAL A 62 -1.20 -8.30 3.08
N VAL A 63 -1.78 -7.11 3.05
CA VAL A 63 -2.22 -6.47 1.80
C VAL A 63 -1.71 -5.05 1.68
N GLY A 64 -1.20 -4.67 0.51
CA GLY A 64 -0.63 -3.35 0.33
C GLY A 64 -0.72 -2.80 -1.08
N ALA A 65 -0.65 -1.48 -1.16
CA ALA A 65 -0.52 -0.71 -2.40
C ALA A 65 0.64 0.29 -2.25
N SER A 66 1.36 0.56 -3.33
CA SER A 66 2.50 1.49 -3.31
C SER A 66 3.54 1.06 -2.27
N ILE A 67 4.08 2.00 -1.49
CA ILE A 67 4.97 1.68 -0.35
C ILE A 67 4.36 0.68 0.66
N GLY A 68 3.03 0.61 0.75
CA GLY A 68 2.35 -0.39 1.57
C GLY A 68 2.58 -1.82 1.07
N ALA A 69 2.64 -2.03 -0.24
CA ALA A 69 2.95 -3.34 -0.82
C ALA A 69 4.38 -3.77 -0.44
N TRP A 70 5.33 -2.84 -0.47
CA TRP A 70 6.72 -3.09 -0.10
C TRP A 70 6.84 -3.47 1.38
N ARG A 71 6.11 -2.77 2.25
CA ARG A 71 6.03 -3.10 3.68
C ARG A 71 5.46 -4.50 3.92
N MET A 72 4.38 -4.87 3.24
CA MET A 72 3.79 -6.20 3.41
C MET A 72 4.64 -7.32 2.79
N ALA A 73 5.39 -7.04 1.72
CA ALA A 73 6.40 -7.96 1.22
C ALA A 73 7.55 -8.17 2.23
N CYS A 74 8.02 -7.09 2.89
CA CYS A 74 9.01 -7.19 3.98
C CYS A 74 8.50 -8.03 5.15
N ALA A 75 7.21 -7.91 5.50
CA ALA A 75 6.60 -8.74 6.54
C ALA A 75 6.65 -10.24 6.22
N ALA A 76 6.65 -10.60 4.93
CA ALA A 76 6.66 -11.97 4.43
C ALA A 76 8.08 -12.48 4.05
N MET A 77 9.13 -11.72 4.34
CA MET A 77 10.52 -12.17 4.20
C MET A 77 10.96 -12.98 5.43
N ALA A 78 12.06 -13.72 5.30
CA ALA A 78 12.56 -14.60 6.37
C ALA A 78 12.92 -13.86 7.67
N ASP A 79 13.49 -12.65 7.56
CA ASP A 79 13.78 -11.76 8.70
C ASP A 79 13.05 -10.41 8.51
N PRO A 80 11.78 -10.30 8.95
CA PRO A 80 11.01 -9.08 8.75
C PRO A 80 11.63 -7.88 9.48
N VAL A 81 12.32 -8.07 10.61
CA VAL A 81 12.91 -6.96 11.37
C VAL A 81 14.05 -6.32 10.59
N ARG A 82 14.94 -7.15 10.03
CA ARG A 82 15.99 -6.69 9.13
C ARG A 82 15.39 -6.09 7.87
N SER A 83 14.46 -6.76 7.20
CA SER A 83 13.84 -6.28 5.96
C SER A 83 13.16 -4.92 6.11
N PHE A 84 12.44 -4.68 7.22
CA PHE A 84 11.89 -3.35 7.49
C PHE A 84 12.98 -2.31 7.71
N THR A 85 14.06 -2.65 8.41
CA THR A 85 15.19 -1.73 8.63
C THR A 85 15.84 -1.35 7.29
N ASP A 86 16.12 -2.34 6.45
CA ASP A 86 16.72 -2.16 5.13
C ASP A 86 15.78 -1.37 4.20
N LEU A 87 14.46 -1.60 4.28
CA LEU A 87 13.45 -0.82 3.55
C LEU A 87 13.51 0.67 3.93
N ALA A 88 13.57 0.99 5.24
CA ALA A 88 13.64 2.39 5.68
C ALA A 88 14.94 3.06 5.22
N HIS A 89 16.08 2.38 5.38
CA HIS A 89 17.37 2.89 4.90
C HIS A 89 17.38 3.11 3.39
N GLY A 90 16.96 2.12 2.60
CA GLY A 90 16.91 2.21 1.15
C GLY A 90 15.95 3.30 0.67
N TYR A 91 14.79 3.45 1.30
CA TYR A 91 13.83 4.50 0.95
C TYR A 91 14.36 5.90 1.28
N ILE A 92 14.99 6.10 2.44
CA ILE A 92 15.61 7.38 2.84
C ILE A 92 16.80 7.69 1.95
N ALA A 93 17.62 6.68 1.63
CA ALA A 93 18.81 6.83 0.80
C ALA A 93 18.50 6.97 -0.70
N GLN A 94 17.24 6.74 -1.10
CA GLN A 94 16.85 6.74 -2.50
C GLN A 94 17.28 8.03 -3.20
N HIS A 95 17.98 7.85 -4.32
CA HIS A 95 18.39 8.91 -5.22
C HIS A 95 18.43 8.35 -6.64
N ILE A 96 17.78 9.05 -7.59
CA ILE A 96 17.79 8.66 -9.01
C ILE A 96 18.36 9.83 -9.78
N GLU A 97 19.59 9.64 -10.28
CA GLU A 97 20.27 10.63 -11.10
C GLU A 97 19.50 10.89 -12.40
N PRO A 98 19.23 12.17 -12.74
CA PRO A 98 18.70 12.55 -14.04
C PRO A 98 19.62 12.11 -15.18
N GLU A 99 19.04 11.90 -16.37
CA GLU A 99 19.85 11.74 -17.58
C GLU A 99 20.62 13.03 -17.91
N ALA A 100 21.77 12.88 -18.57
CA ALA A 100 22.62 13.99 -18.99
C ALA A 100 21.80 15.09 -19.70
N GLY A 101 21.95 16.33 -19.24
CA GLY A 101 21.25 17.50 -19.78
C GLY A 101 19.83 17.70 -19.25
N ARG A 102 19.33 16.88 -18.32
CA ARG A 102 18.02 17.08 -17.66
C ARG A 102 18.19 17.51 -16.21
N LYS A 103 17.30 18.40 -15.75
CA LYS A 103 17.23 18.79 -14.33
C LYS A 103 16.53 17.76 -13.45
N MET A 104 15.66 16.94 -14.04
CA MET A 104 14.87 15.91 -13.37
C MET A 104 14.89 14.62 -14.21
N PRO A 105 14.89 13.43 -13.58
CA PRO A 105 14.88 12.17 -14.30
C PRO A 105 13.60 12.02 -15.12
N SER A 106 13.67 11.39 -16.29
CA SER A 106 12.47 11.01 -17.05
C SER A 106 11.65 9.93 -16.33
N PRO A 107 10.34 9.81 -16.61
CA PRO A 107 9.54 8.71 -16.10
C PRO A 107 10.16 7.33 -16.38
N ARG A 108 10.77 7.16 -17.57
CA ARG A 108 11.50 5.94 -17.94
C ARG A 108 12.72 5.69 -17.05
N ARG A 109 13.52 6.73 -16.76
CA ARG A 109 14.69 6.62 -15.87
C ARG A 109 14.27 6.31 -14.43
N VAL A 110 13.21 6.95 -13.94
CA VAL A 110 12.63 6.64 -12.63
C VAL A 110 12.15 5.19 -12.59
N THR A 111 11.37 4.75 -13.58
CA THR A 111 10.89 3.36 -13.68
C THR A 111 12.04 2.35 -13.69
N GLN A 112 13.13 2.60 -14.44
CA GLN A 112 14.29 1.71 -14.43
C GLN A 112 14.94 1.64 -13.05
N GLY A 113 15.20 2.79 -12.42
CA GLY A 113 15.82 2.81 -11.08
C GLY A 113 14.96 2.12 -10.01
N PHE A 114 13.64 2.24 -10.09
CA PHE A 114 12.71 1.50 -9.22
C PHE A 114 12.72 0.00 -9.52
N THR A 115 12.79 -0.40 -10.80
CA THR A 115 12.95 -1.82 -11.19
C THR A 115 14.22 -2.42 -10.59
N ASP A 116 15.36 -1.73 -10.75
CA ASP A 116 16.65 -2.19 -10.23
C ASP A 116 16.63 -2.28 -8.70
N THR A 117 16.02 -1.30 -8.03
CA THR A 117 15.85 -1.30 -6.56
C THR A 117 14.99 -2.49 -6.11
N LEU A 118 13.86 -2.73 -6.77
CA LEU A 118 12.97 -3.85 -6.46
C LEU A 118 13.67 -5.20 -6.68
N GLN A 119 14.42 -5.33 -7.79
CA GLN A 119 15.16 -6.54 -8.12
C GLN A 119 16.25 -6.81 -7.09
N GLY A 120 17.04 -5.79 -6.72
CA GLY A 120 18.10 -5.93 -5.71
C GLY A 120 17.57 -6.17 -4.30
N PHE A 121 16.39 -5.65 -3.96
CA PHE A 121 15.82 -5.78 -2.63
C PHE A 121 15.01 -7.08 -2.43
N PHE A 122 14.20 -7.47 -3.40
CA PHE A 122 13.30 -8.62 -3.28
C PHE A 122 13.72 -9.84 -4.10
N GLY A 123 14.59 -9.70 -5.11
CA GLY A 123 14.82 -10.72 -6.15
C GLY A 123 15.14 -12.12 -5.62
N ASP A 124 16.02 -12.21 -4.62
CA ASP A 124 16.42 -13.48 -4.00
C ASP A 124 15.41 -13.98 -2.96
N GLU A 125 14.51 -13.10 -2.51
CA GLU A 125 13.55 -13.35 -1.44
C GLU A 125 12.18 -13.76 -1.98
N ILE A 126 11.96 -13.64 -3.30
CA ILE A 126 10.66 -13.89 -3.95
C ILE A 126 10.11 -15.28 -3.57
N GLU A 127 10.92 -16.33 -3.69
CA GLU A 127 10.44 -17.70 -3.40
C GLU A 127 10.03 -17.86 -1.93
N GLY A 128 10.80 -17.25 -1.00
CA GLY A 128 10.48 -17.25 0.42
C GLY A 128 9.17 -16.50 0.72
N ILE A 129 8.94 -15.36 0.06
CA ILE A 129 7.72 -14.58 0.19
C ILE A 129 6.51 -15.34 -0.37
N LEU A 130 6.65 -15.94 -1.56
CA LEU A 130 5.56 -16.68 -2.22
C LEU A 130 5.14 -17.93 -1.45
N SER A 131 6.09 -18.58 -0.78
CA SER A 131 5.88 -19.83 -0.03
C SER A 131 5.78 -19.63 1.49
N HIS A 132 5.74 -18.38 1.97
CA HIS A 132 5.76 -18.08 3.41
C HIS A 132 4.68 -18.88 4.16
N PRO A 133 4.99 -19.60 5.25
CA PRO A 133 4.04 -20.58 5.82
C PRO A 133 2.76 -19.93 6.36
N ARG A 134 2.87 -18.71 6.90
CA ARG A 134 1.77 -18.04 7.62
C ARG A 134 1.23 -16.76 6.99
N TYR A 135 1.94 -16.15 6.06
CA TYR A 135 1.59 -14.82 5.55
C TYR A 135 1.20 -14.96 4.09
N ARG A 136 0.00 -14.48 3.75
CA ARG A 136 -0.51 -14.45 2.39
C ARG A 136 -0.41 -13.03 1.90
N LEU A 137 0.55 -12.76 1.01
CA LEU A 137 0.79 -11.42 0.50
C LEU A 137 -0.20 -11.11 -0.63
N HIS A 138 -0.78 -9.92 -0.57
CA HIS A 138 -1.66 -9.36 -1.59
C HIS A 138 -1.16 -7.97 -2.03
N VAL A 139 -0.83 -7.83 -3.31
CA VAL A 139 -0.33 -6.59 -3.91
C VAL A 139 -1.40 -6.01 -4.83
N LEU A 140 -1.73 -4.73 -4.62
CA LEU A 140 -2.74 -4.06 -5.42
C LEU A 140 -2.11 -3.20 -6.51
N THR A 141 -2.73 -3.26 -7.68
CA THR A 141 -2.45 -2.37 -8.80
C THR A 141 -3.77 -1.88 -9.40
N SER A 142 -3.71 -0.82 -10.19
CA SER A 142 -4.85 -0.24 -10.89
C SER A 142 -4.68 -0.42 -12.39
N ARG A 143 -5.42 -1.37 -12.98
CA ARG A 143 -5.39 -1.64 -14.42
C ARG A 143 -6.27 -0.65 -15.17
N GLY A 144 -5.74 -0.06 -16.24
CA GLY A 144 -6.49 0.81 -17.13
C GLY A 144 -7.55 0.07 -17.95
N ARG A 145 -8.75 0.65 -17.99
CA ARG A 145 -9.85 0.25 -18.87
C ARG A 145 -10.04 1.27 -19.98
N GLN A 146 -10.67 0.88 -21.07
CA GLN A 146 -11.04 1.78 -22.18
C GLN A 146 -9.80 2.57 -22.70
N VAL A 147 -9.88 3.90 -22.69
CA VAL A 147 -8.78 4.78 -23.11
C VAL A 147 -7.50 4.55 -22.31
N LEU A 148 -7.59 4.21 -21.03
CA LEU A 148 -6.45 3.93 -20.14
C LEU A 148 -5.83 2.54 -20.36
N ARG A 149 -6.40 1.69 -21.22
CA ARG A 149 -5.75 0.39 -21.54
C ARG A 149 -4.33 0.61 -22.11
N HIS A 150 -4.11 1.72 -22.80
CA HIS A 150 -2.82 2.08 -23.38
C HIS A 150 -2.30 3.38 -22.77
N ALA A 151 -1.10 3.34 -22.19
CA ALA A 151 -0.47 4.47 -21.52
C ALA A 151 0.28 5.42 -22.48
N THR A 152 -0.38 5.94 -23.52
CA THR A 152 0.20 7.06 -24.30
C THR A 152 -0.10 8.39 -23.60
N PRO A 153 0.78 9.42 -23.69
CA PRO A 153 0.59 10.68 -22.96
C PRO A 153 -0.81 11.31 -23.15
N SER A 154 -1.31 11.34 -24.38
CA SER A 154 -2.63 11.90 -24.71
C SER A 154 -3.79 11.07 -24.13
N ARG A 155 -3.71 9.73 -24.21
CA ARG A 155 -4.73 8.82 -23.68
C ARG A 155 -4.73 8.82 -22.16
N THR A 156 -3.56 8.84 -21.55
CA THR A 156 -3.38 8.97 -20.09
C THR A 156 -3.99 10.28 -19.62
N MET A 157 -3.66 11.42 -20.23
CA MET A 157 -4.26 12.71 -19.88
C MET A 157 -5.79 12.67 -20.00
N LEU A 158 -6.34 12.24 -21.14
CA LEU A 158 -7.79 12.16 -21.34
C LEU A 158 -8.47 11.24 -20.33
N GLY A 159 -7.91 10.05 -20.11
CA GLY A 159 -8.47 9.05 -19.21
C GLY A 159 -8.41 9.47 -17.74
N PHE A 160 -7.32 10.08 -17.28
CA PHE A 160 -7.22 10.59 -15.92
C PHE A 160 -8.10 11.83 -15.67
N THR A 161 -8.32 12.66 -16.69
CA THR A 161 -9.34 13.74 -16.62
C THR A 161 -10.75 13.16 -16.47
N GLY A 162 -11.12 12.18 -17.31
CA GLY A 162 -12.40 11.49 -17.21
C GLY A 162 -12.58 10.78 -15.86
N LEU A 163 -11.53 10.13 -15.36
CA LEU A 163 -11.49 9.52 -14.04
C LEU A 163 -11.74 10.53 -12.92
N ALA A 164 -11.10 11.71 -12.97
CA ALA A 164 -11.28 12.76 -11.97
C ALA A 164 -12.70 13.32 -11.96
N LEU A 165 -13.25 13.61 -13.14
CA LEU A 165 -14.64 14.08 -13.30
C LEU A 165 -15.65 13.02 -12.84
N GLY A 166 -15.42 11.75 -13.23
CA GLY A 166 -16.26 10.63 -12.80
C GLY A 166 -16.24 10.47 -11.27
N ASN A 167 -15.07 10.50 -10.64
CA ASN A 167 -14.94 10.38 -9.18
C ASN A 167 -15.66 11.51 -8.43
N ALA A 168 -15.67 12.72 -8.99
CA ALA A 168 -16.37 13.87 -8.43
C ALA A 168 -17.89 13.62 -8.31
N VAL A 169 -18.48 12.97 -9.32
CA VAL A 169 -19.90 12.57 -9.32
C VAL A 169 -20.12 11.35 -8.42
N SER A 170 -19.36 10.28 -8.64
CA SER A 170 -19.49 9.04 -7.87
C SER A 170 -18.19 8.25 -7.88
N ARG A 171 -17.78 7.76 -6.70
CA ARG A 171 -16.61 6.87 -6.60
C ARG A 171 -16.75 5.61 -7.45
N ARG A 172 -17.98 5.09 -7.64
CA ARG A 172 -18.21 3.91 -8.49
C ARG A 172 -17.83 4.16 -9.95
N ALA A 173 -17.86 5.41 -10.41
CA ALA A 173 -17.46 5.77 -11.77
C ALA A 173 -15.94 5.62 -12.01
N VAL A 174 -15.12 5.54 -10.95
CA VAL A 174 -13.70 5.13 -11.06
C VAL A 174 -13.59 3.80 -11.81
N GLY A 175 -14.53 2.89 -11.57
CA GLY A 175 -14.62 1.59 -12.22
C GLY A 175 -14.74 1.66 -13.74
N LEU A 176 -15.18 2.77 -14.34
CA LEU A 176 -15.25 2.92 -15.80
C LEU A 176 -13.87 3.04 -16.45
N PHE A 177 -12.89 3.54 -15.71
CA PHE A 177 -11.55 3.87 -16.19
C PHE A 177 -10.47 2.97 -15.59
N LEU A 178 -10.66 2.51 -14.35
CA LEU A 178 -9.71 1.67 -13.64
C LEU A 178 -10.39 0.41 -13.10
N GLU A 179 -9.65 -0.69 -13.11
CA GLU A 179 -9.99 -1.95 -12.48
C GLU A 179 -8.96 -2.25 -11.39
N ARG A 180 -9.43 -2.65 -10.21
CA ARG A 180 -8.55 -3.14 -9.14
C ARG A 180 -7.98 -4.48 -9.57
N THR A 181 -6.67 -4.67 -9.57
CA THR A 181 -6.08 -6.02 -9.72
C THR A 181 -5.38 -6.41 -8.44
N VAL A 182 -5.80 -7.53 -7.84
CA VAL A 182 -5.21 -8.09 -6.62
C VAL A 182 -4.31 -9.26 -7.00
N PHE A 183 -3.01 -9.06 -6.91
CA PHE A 183 -2.00 -10.10 -7.07
C PHE A 183 -1.78 -10.78 -5.73
N SER A 184 -2.02 -12.09 -5.62
CA SER A 184 -1.99 -12.82 -4.34
C SER A 184 -1.02 -13.98 -4.38
N THR A 185 -0.25 -14.22 -3.33
CA THR A 185 0.52 -15.47 -3.19
C THR A 185 -0.41 -16.69 -3.36
N PRO A 186 0.08 -17.82 -3.89
CA PRO A 186 -0.70 -19.04 -4.01
C PRO A 186 -1.29 -19.47 -2.65
N GLY A 187 -2.42 -20.17 -2.68
CA GLY A 187 -3.11 -20.68 -1.48
C GLY A 187 -4.41 -19.95 -1.18
N GLU A 188 -4.50 -19.29 -0.01
CA GLU A 188 -5.76 -18.71 0.47
C GLU A 188 -6.06 -17.35 -0.19
N ALA A 189 -7.25 -17.23 -0.78
CA ALA A 189 -7.72 -15.97 -1.35
C ALA A 189 -7.88 -14.88 -0.27
N LEU A 190 -7.75 -13.62 -0.67
CA LEU A 190 -8.02 -12.46 0.20
C LEU A 190 -9.42 -12.61 0.85
N PRO A 191 -9.54 -12.56 2.19
CA PRO A 191 -10.76 -12.96 2.91
C PRO A 191 -11.82 -11.86 2.94
N VAL A 192 -11.67 -10.80 2.12
CA VAL A 192 -12.57 -9.65 2.09
C VAL A 192 -13.34 -9.62 0.77
N PRO A 193 -14.68 -9.53 0.79
CA PRO A 193 -15.46 -9.39 -0.43
C PRO A 193 -15.26 -8.00 -1.06
N LEU A 194 -14.86 -7.98 -2.33
CA LEU A 194 -14.55 -6.77 -3.10
C LEU A 194 -15.55 -6.59 -4.24
N HIS A 195 -16.71 -5.99 -3.93
CA HIS A 195 -17.83 -5.79 -4.87
C HIS A 195 -18.08 -4.31 -5.21
N ASP A 196 -17.31 -3.40 -4.63
CA ASP A 196 -17.47 -1.94 -4.80
C ASP A 196 -16.97 -1.44 -6.17
N LEU A 197 -16.00 -2.15 -6.76
CA LEU A 197 -15.36 -1.83 -8.03
C LEU A 197 -15.03 -3.10 -8.83
N PRO A 198 -14.92 -2.99 -10.16
CA PRO A 198 -14.36 -4.06 -11.00
C PRO A 198 -13.02 -4.53 -10.43
N THR A 199 -12.92 -5.83 -10.16
CA THR A 199 -11.78 -6.43 -9.48
C THR A 199 -11.32 -7.68 -10.22
N GLY A 200 -10.10 -7.64 -10.76
CA GLY A 200 -9.36 -8.80 -11.25
C GLY A 200 -8.52 -9.44 -10.14
N ARG A 201 -8.30 -10.75 -10.23
CA ARG A 201 -7.46 -11.52 -9.32
C ARG A 201 -6.40 -12.26 -10.12
N VAL A 202 -5.17 -12.23 -9.64
CA VAL A 202 -4.02 -12.87 -10.30
C VAL A 202 -3.19 -13.56 -9.22
N GLU A 203 -2.70 -14.76 -9.49
CA GLU A 203 -1.76 -15.43 -8.61
C GLU A 203 -0.35 -14.86 -8.82
N LEU A 204 0.34 -14.54 -7.73
CA LEU A 204 1.73 -14.12 -7.72
C LEU A 204 2.63 -15.33 -7.99
N ASN A 205 3.59 -15.14 -8.87
CA ASN A 205 4.68 -16.05 -9.14
C ASN A 205 5.97 -15.26 -9.41
N ARG A 206 7.08 -15.97 -9.56
CA ARG A 206 8.38 -15.35 -9.82
C ARG A 206 8.39 -14.40 -11.02
N GLY A 207 7.65 -14.72 -12.07
CA GLY A 207 7.61 -13.95 -13.31
C GLY A 207 6.79 -12.66 -13.23
N ASN A 208 5.87 -12.54 -12.27
CA ASN A 208 5.02 -11.35 -12.14
C ASN A 208 5.21 -10.56 -10.84
N PHE A 209 5.98 -11.05 -9.87
CA PHE A 209 6.21 -10.40 -8.59
C PHE A 209 6.78 -8.98 -8.76
N ILE A 210 7.94 -8.83 -9.41
CA ILE A 210 8.59 -7.54 -9.59
C ILE A 210 7.72 -6.59 -10.45
N PRO A 211 7.15 -7.01 -11.60
CA PRO A 211 6.21 -6.18 -12.36
C PRO A 211 4.99 -5.71 -11.54
N ALA A 212 4.40 -6.58 -10.71
CA ALA A 212 3.27 -6.22 -9.86
C ALA A 212 3.67 -5.19 -8.77
N MET A 213 4.84 -5.37 -8.15
CA MET A 213 5.38 -4.44 -7.16
C MET A 213 5.70 -3.07 -7.77
N LEU A 214 6.31 -3.06 -8.96
CA LEU A 214 6.59 -1.84 -9.71
C LEU A 214 5.31 -1.11 -10.12
N ALA A 215 4.33 -1.84 -10.65
CA ALA A 215 3.03 -1.30 -10.99
C ALA A 215 2.34 -0.72 -9.75
N SER A 216 2.43 -1.39 -8.61
CA SER A 216 1.81 -0.95 -7.36
C SER A 216 2.32 0.41 -6.88
N CYS A 217 3.51 0.85 -7.29
CA CYS A 217 4.05 2.20 -7.01
C CYS A 217 4.14 3.12 -8.25
N ALA A 218 3.62 2.70 -9.41
CA ALA A 218 3.71 3.47 -10.65
C ALA A 218 2.70 4.63 -10.66
N ILE A 219 3.09 5.76 -10.06
CA ILE A 219 2.23 6.95 -9.99
C ILE A 219 2.19 7.62 -11.37
N PRO A 220 0.99 7.95 -11.91
CA PRO A 220 0.84 8.57 -13.22
C PRO A 220 1.73 9.81 -13.39
N PHE A 221 2.34 9.94 -14.57
CA PHE A 221 3.25 11.02 -14.97
C PHE A 221 4.60 11.08 -14.24
N MET A 222 4.80 10.31 -13.17
CA MET A 222 6.10 10.18 -12.49
C MET A 222 6.83 8.89 -12.84
N LEU A 223 6.08 7.80 -13.05
CA LEU A 223 6.59 6.53 -13.54
C LEU A 223 5.80 6.10 -14.77
N ASP A 224 6.47 5.38 -15.67
CA ASP A 224 5.79 4.69 -16.76
C ASP A 224 4.84 3.63 -16.21
N ALA A 225 3.69 3.48 -16.85
CA ALA A 225 2.77 2.40 -16.54
C ALA A 225 3.43 1.05 -16.86
N VAL A 226 3.25 0.06 -15.99
CA VAL A 226 3.72 -1.30 -16.27
C VAL A 226 2.72 -1.96 -17.19
N ARG A 227 3.18 -2.47 -18.33
CA ARG A 227 2.32 -3.06 -19.34
C ARG A 227 2.37 -4.58 -19.28
N ASP A 228 1.20 -5.18 -19.51
CA ASP A 228 1.06 -6.60 -19.87
C ASP A 228 1.74 -7.54 -18.85
N ILE A 229 1.48 -7.29 -17.55
CA ILE A 229 2.02 -8.08 -16.42
C ILE A 229 1.64 -9.55 -16.59
N PRO A 230 2.58 -10.51 -16.47
CA PRO A 230 2.28 -11.93 -16.69
C PRO A 230 1.15 -12.45 -15.78
N GLY A 231 0.19 -13.16 -16.39
CA GLY A 231 -1.01 -13.69 -15.74
C GLY A 231 -2.15 -12.69 -15.53
N ALA A 232 -1.91 -11.39 -15.71
CA ALA A 232 -2.96 -10.37 -15.66
C ALA A 232 -3.65 -10.18 -17.01
N VAL A 233 -4.82 -9.54 -17.00
CA VAL A 233 -5.47 -9.08 -18.23
C VAL A 233 -4.59 -8.01 -18.89
N THR A 234 -4.32 -8.17 -20.20
CA THR A 234 -3.47 -7.25 -20.98
C THR A 234 -3.91 -5.78 -20.86
N GLY A 235 -2.93 -4.88 -20.79
CA GLY A 235 -3.13 -3.45 -20.59
C GLY A 235 -2.07 -2.81 -19.68
N SER A 236 -2.30 -1.54 -19.39
CA SER A 236 -1.42 -0.72 -18.56
C SER A 236 -1.86 -0.74 -17.10
N HIS A 237 -0.93 -0.94 -16.17
CA HIS A 237 -1.15 -0.93 -14.73
C HIS A 237 -0.41 0.24 -14.08
N TRP A 238 -1.07 0.86 -13.10
CA TRP A 238 -0.56 1.95 -12.26
C TRP A 238 -0.71 1.62 -10.78
N ASP A 239 -0.26 2.56 -9.94
CA ASP A 239 -0.29 2.47 -8.48
C ASP A 239 -1.68 2.01 -7.97
N GLY A 240 -1.70 0.99 -7.12
CA GLY A 240 -2.93 0.45 -6.53
C GLY A 240 -3.68 1.49 -5.68
N GLY A 241 -2.94 2.46 -5.13
CA GLY A 241 -3.46 3.57 -4.36
C GLY A 241 -4.34 4.52 -5.16
N LEU A 242 -4.31 4.49 -6.49
CA LEU A 242 -5.28 5.23 -7.31
C LEU A 242 -6.71 4.81 -6.98
N VAL A 243 -6.91 3.49 -6.86
CA VAL A 243 -8.21 2.89 -6.55
C VAL A 243 -8.38 2.72 -5.04
N ASP A 244 -7.43 2.11 -4.34
CA ASP A 244 -7.48 1.85 -2.90
C ASP A 244 -6.35 2.58 -2.19
N TYR A 245 -6.52 3.90 -1.98
CA TYR A 245 -5.47 4.72 -1.39
C TYR A 245 -5.22 4.31 0.06
N HIS A 246 -6.25 4.40 0.89
CA HIS A 246 -6.34 3.67 2.14
C HIS A 246 -7.44 2.63 1.97
N PHE A 247 -7.17 1.40 2.39
CA PHE A 247 -8.05 0.24 2.29
C PHE A 247 -9.36 0.40 3.10
N HIS A 248 -10.27 1.25 2.64
CA HIS A 248 -11.60 1.44 3.23
C HIS A 248 -12.54 0.36 2.69
N TRP A 249 -12.36 -0.87 3.18
CA TRP A 249 -13.05 -2.06 2.69
C TRP A 249 -14.10 -2.56 3.66
N HIS A 250 -14.99 -3.43 3.17
CA HIS A 250 -16.05 -4.07 3.94
C HIS A 250 -15.53 -5.19 4.85
N TYR A 251 -14.65 -4.84 5.80
CA TYR A 251 -14.08 -5.77 6.78
C TYR A 251 -15.14 -6.43 7.67
N ALA A 252 -16.27 -5.77 7.91
CA ALA A 252 -17.41 -6.36 8.62
C ALA A 252 -18.04 -7.58 7.90
N ALA A 253 -17.73 -7.77 6.61
CA ALA A 253 -18.16 -8.93 5.81
C ALA A 253 -17.04 -9.99 5.65
N MET A 254 -15.89 -9.81 6.29
CA MET A 254 -14.84 -10.82 6.40
C MET A 254 -15.30 -11.97 7.32
N GLN A 255 -14.79 -13.17 7.10
CA GLN A 255 -14.87 -14.28 8.06
C GLN A 255 -14.30 -13.85 9.44
N PRO A 256 -14.64 -14.55 10.55
CA PRO A 256 -14.27 -14.12 11.90
C PRO A 256 -12.79 -13.73 12.04
N GLY A 257 -12.54 -12.64 12.75
CA GLY A 257 -11.22 -12.06 12.96
C GLY A 257 -11.22 -10.54 12.84
N LEU A 258 -10.16 -9.93 13.34
CA LEU A 258 -9.92 -8.50 13.35
C LEU A 258 -8.96 -8.10 12.22
N VAL A 259 -9.05 -6.84 11.84
CA VAL A 259 -8.12 -6.20 10.90
C VAL A 259 -7.21 -5.27 11.69
N LEU A 260 -5.91 -5.57 11.76
CA LEU A 260 -4.95 -4.66 12.38
C LEU A 260 -4.39 -3.73 11.31
N TYR A 261 -4.60 -2.42 11.44
CA TYR A 261 -4.18 -1.44 10.44
C TYR A 261 -3.15 -0.45 11.00
N PRO A 262 -1.84 -0.78 10.94
CA PRO A 262 -0.77 0.20 11.13
C PRO A 262 -0.85 1.30 10.08
N HIS A 263 -1.20 2.52 10.50
CA HIS A 263 -1.51 3.63 9.63
C HIS A 263 -0.87 4.93 10.12
N PHE A 264 -0.53 5.83 9.19
CA PHE A 264 -0.01 7.16 9.53
C PHE A 264 -1.08 8.22 9.87
N GLN A 265 -2.38 7.88 9.86
CA GLN A 265 -3.46 8.80 10.23
C GLN A 265 -4.74 8.06 10.64
N LYS A 266 -5.65 8.75 11.34
CA LYS A 266 -6.94 8.21 11.78
C LYS A 266 -7.91 7.95 10.62
N GLN A 267 -7.95 8.84 9.63
CA GLN A 267 -8.92 8.75 8.53
C GLN A 267 -8.47 7.73 7.47
N VAL A 268 -9.33 6.77 7.16
CA VAL A 268 -9.14 5.83 6.05
C VAL A 268 -9.78 6.46 4.81
N VAL A 269 -8.97 6.99 3.89
CA VAL A 269 -9.45 7.68 2.68
C VAL A 269 -9.54 6.67 1.52
N PRO A 270 -10.72 6.39 0.95
CA PRO A 270 -10.92 5.24 0.06
C PRO A 270 -10.04 5.21 -1.21
N GLY A 271 -9.93 6.33 -1.93
CA GLY A 271 -9.19 6.44 -3.19
C GLY A 271 -8.30 7.67 -3.25
N TRP A 272 -7.34 7.70 -4.18
CA TRP A 272 -6.36 8.81 -4.22
C TRP A 272 -7.03 10.14 -4.51
N LEU A 273 -8.02 10.12 -5.41
CA LEU A 273 -8.81 11.29 -5.78
C LEU A 273 -9.78 11.73 -4.67
N ASP A 274 -10.06 10.89 -3.68
CA ASP A 274 -10.94 11.21 -2.55
C ASP A 274 -10.26 12.10 -1.49
N LYS A 275 -8.95 12.36 -1.61
CA LYS A 275 -8.19 13.23 -0.70
C LYS A 275 -8.82 14.61 -0.50
N ALA A 276 -9.35 15.20 -1.57
CA ALA A 276 -9.99 16.51 -1.52
C ALA A 276 -11.42 16.48 -0.92
N TRP A 277 -12.04 15.30 -0.88
CA TRP A 277 -13.46 15.11 -0.58
C TRP A 277 -13.65 14.69 0.87
N LYS A 278 -13.52 15.64 1.81
CA LYS A 278 -13.49 15.36 3.27
C LYS A 278 -14.70 14.58 3.79
N TRP A 279 -15.87 14.72 3.16
CA TRP A 279 -17.06 13.94 3.53
C TRP A 279 -16.94 12.44 3.26
N ARG A 280 -15.98 12.01 2.43
CA ARG A 280 -15.64 10.60 2.18
C ARG A 280 -14.61 10.04 3.16
N HIS A 281 -14.16 10.81 4.15
CA HIS A 281 -13.11 10.41 5.10
C HIS A 281 -13.65 9.78 6.38
N GLY A 282 -14.99 9.76 6.54
CA GLY A 282 -15.66 9.19 7.70
C GLY A 282 -15.50 7.67 7.80
N ALA A 283 -15.42 7.18 9.03
CA ALA A 283 -15.60 5.75 9.28
C ALA A 283 -17.02 5.33 8.89
N THR A 284 -17.16 4.12 8.36
CA THR A 284 -18.46 3.51 8.08
C THR A 284 -18.52 2.16 8.78
N PRO A 285 -19.71 1.51 8.88
CA PRO A 285 -19.85 0.17 9.45
C PRO A 285 -18.96 -0.89 8.76
N TRP A 286 -18.45 -0.60 7.57
CA TRP A 286 -17.50 -1.46 6.88
C TRP A 286 -16.22 -1.71 7.68
N LEU A 287 -15.83 -0.76 8.52
CA LEU A 287 -14.60 -0.80 9.31
C LEU A 287 -14.81 -1.36 10.73
N ASP A 288 -15.98 -1.94 11.04
CA ASP A 288 -16.31 -2.35 12.42
C ASP A 288 -15.35 -3.36 13.03
N ASN A 289 -14.69 -4.20 12.20
CA ASN A 289 -13.71 -5.21 12.64
C ASN A 289 -12.26 -4.66 12.73
N MET A 290 -12.07 -3.35 12.54
CA MET A 290 -10.73 -2.75 12.41
C MET A 290 -10.19 -2.25 13.75
N VAL A 291 -8.90 -2.51 13.98
CA VAL A 291 -8.04 -1.90 14.99
C VAL A 291 -6.99 -1.07 14.25
N LEU A 292 -7.17 0.23 14.22
CA LEU A 292 -6.27 1.16 13.53
C LEU A 292 -5.28 1.77 14.53
N LEU A 293 -3.99 1.60 14.22
CA LEU A 293 -2.90 2.15 15.00
C LEU A 293 -2.37 3.40 14.27
N ALA A 294 -2.47 4.58 14.89
CA ALA A 294 -2.01 5.83 14.29
C ALA A 294 -1.17 6.68 15.25
N PRO A 295 -0.18 7.44 14.75
CA PRO A 295 0.57 8.38 15.57
C PRO A 295 -0.35 9.37 16.30
N ASN A 296 -0.06 9.61 17.58
CA ASN A 296 -0.72 10.66 18.35
C ASN A 296 -0.35 12.02 17.76
N PRO A 297 -1.32 12.87 17.34
CA PRO A 297 -1.03 14.19 16.78
C PRO A 297 -0.19 15.09 17.69
N ALA A 298 -0.35 14.99 19.01
CA ALA A 298 0.44 15.76 19.97
C ALA A 298 1.91 15.30 20.00
N TRP A 299 2.17 14.02 19.74
CA TRP A 299 3.53 13.50 19.56
C TRP A 299 4.09 13.85 18.18
N VAL A 300 3.27 13.83 17.13
CA VAL A 300 3.70 14.27 15.78
C VAL A 300 4.18 15.73 15.80
N ALA A 301 3.54 16.58 16.60
CA ALA A 301 3.96 17.97 16.77
C ALA A 301 5.36 18.14 17.39
N THR A 302 5.90 17.10 18.05
CA THR A 302 7.27 17.11 18.60
C THR A 302 8.33 16.61 17.61
N LEU A 303 7.92 16.10 16.44
CA LEU A 303 8.86 15.65 15.40
C LEU A 303 9.51 16.85 14.69
N PRO A 304 10.63 16.65 13.98
CA PRO A 304 11.21 17.68 13.13
C PRO A 304 10.17 18.27 12.17
N GLY A 305 10.05 19.60 12.17
CA GLY A 305 9.05 20.33 11.38
C GLY A 305 7.59 20.13 11.82
N GLY A 306 7.34 19.48 12.96
CA GLY A 306 6.01 19.25 13.53
C GLY A 306 5.08 18.42 12.63
N LYS A 307 5.64 17.61 11.73
CA LYS A 307 4.87 16.86 10.73
C LYS A 307 5.46 15.47 10.50
N LEU A 308 4.65 14.61 9.86
CA LEU A 308 5.13 13.36 9.29
C LEU A 308 5.97 13.64 8.02
N PRO A 309 6.91 12.75 7.67
CA PRO A 309 7.66 12.87 6.42
C PRO A 309 6.73 12.90 5.20
N ASP A 310 7.05 13.75 4.24
CA ASP A 310 6.33 13.90 2.98
C ASP A 310 7.29 14.10 1.79
N ARG A 311 6.75 14.21 0.58
CA ARG A 311 7.56 14.29 -0.65
C ARG A 311 8.39 15.57 -0.74
N LYS A 312 7.99 16.65 -0.07
CA LYS A 312 8.74 17.92 -0.07
C LYS A 312 10.05 17.78 0.67
N ASP A 313 10.13 16.85 1.62
CA ASP A 313 11.36 16.54 2.35
C ASP A 313 12.44 15.97 1.41
N PHE A 314 12.03 15.23 0.37
CA PHE A 314 12.92 14.66 -0.64
C PHE A 314 13.35 15.66 -1.71
N THR A 315 12.56 16.71 -1.93
CA THR A 315 12.93 17.81 -2.85
C THR A 315 13.72 18.92 -2.15
N GLY A 316 13.50 19.10 -0.84
CA GLY A 316 14.05 20.21 -0.06
C GLY A 316 15.31 19.86 0.73
N MET A 317 15.59 18.58 0.96
CA MET A 317 16.78 18.12 1.71
C MET A 317 17.66 17.22 0.84
N GLY A 318 18.97 17.46 0.89
CA GLY A 318 19.95 16.51 0.37
C GLY A 318 19.97 15.20 1.17
N LEU A 319 20.70 14.19 0.68
CA LEU A 319 20.79 12.88 1.34
C LEU A 319 21.21 13.00 2.81
N GLU A 320 22.26 13.77 3.11
CA GLU A 320 22.72 13.97 4.49
C GLU A 320 21.65 14.55 5.41
N GLY A 321 20.80 15.46 4.91
CA GLY A 321 19.71 16.06 5.67
C GLY A 321 18.55 15.11 5.93
N ARG A 322 18.35 14.10 5.06
CA ARG A 322 17.31 13.08 5.24
C ARG A 322 17.71 11.96 6.21
N VAL A 323 19.02 11.74 6.39
CA VAL A 323 19.58 10.65 7.21
C VAL A 323 19.80 11.08 8.67
N ARG A 324 19.94 12.39 8.94
CA ARG A 324 20.02 12.95 10.29
C ARG A 324 18.71 12.83 11.07
#